data_AF-A0A6H2H091-F1
#
_entry.id   AF-A0A6H2H091-F1
#
_cell.length_a   1.000
_cell.length_b   1.000
_cell.length_c   1.000
_cell.angle_alpha   90.00
_cell.angle_beta   90.00
_cell.angle_gamma   90.00
#
_symmetry.space_group_name_H-M   'P 1'
#
loop_
_entity.id
_entity.type
_entity.pdbx_description
1 polymer ?
#
loop_
_entity_poly.entity_id
_entity_poly.type
_entity_poly.pdbx_seq_one_letter_code
_entity_poly.pdbx_strand_id
1 'polypeptide(L)' 'MNPQLENNFSYHAPQPGQPEKYEELRSSAKELAYIIKSLCPDSREQSLALTNLEQALMWANAAIARN' A
#
# COMPACT_ATOMS: atom_id res chain seq x y z
N MET A 1 -1.86 -12.33 26.55
CA MET A 1 -1.33 -11.41 25.52
C MET A 1 -2.10 -11.66 24.23
N ASN A 2 -2.41 -10.63 23.44
CA ASN A 2 -3.16 -10.80 22.19
C ASN A 2 -2.16 -11.02 21.03
N PRO A 3 -2.04 -12.24 20.47
CA PRO A 3 -0.99 -12.56 19.49
C PRO A 3 -1.07 -11.70 18.23
N GLN A 4 -2.28 -11.32 17.80
CA GLN A 4 -2.48 -10.47 16.64
C GLN A 4 -1.91 -9.06 16.87
N LEU A 5 -2.11 -8.49 18.06
CA LEU A 5 -1.56 -7.18 18.39
C LEU A 5 -0.03 -7.25 18.43
N GLU A 6 0.54 -8.24 19.12
CA GLU A 6 2.00 -8.41 19.17
C GLU A 6 2.62 -8.52 17.77
N ASN A 7 2.01 -9.30 16.87
CA ASN A 7 2.46 -9.41 15.48
C ASN A 7 2.25 -8.11 14.69
N ASN A 8 1.12 -7.41 14.86
CA ASN A 8 0.83 -6.20 14.11
C ASN A 8 1.78 -5.03 14.46
N PHE A 9 2.29 -5.01 15.70
CA PHE A 9 3.12 -3.95 16.27
C PHE A 9 4.60 -4.35 16.43
N SER A 10 5.02 -5.54 15.98
CA SER A 10 6.43 -5.94 15.94
C SER A 10 7.15 -5.40 14.71
N TYR A 11 8.48 -5.36 14.78
CA TYR A 11 9.33 -5.12 13.62
C TYR A 11 9.39 -6.37 12.74
N HIS A 12 9.13 -6.20 11.44
CA HIS A 12 9.19 -7.26 10.43
C HIS A 12 10.33 -6.97 9.45
N ALA A 13 11.46 -7.66 9.64
CA ALA A 13 12.58 -7.57 8.73
C ALA A 13 12.20 -8.17 7.36
N PRO A 14 12.57 -7.55 6.23
CA PRO A 14 12.28 -8.10 4.91
C PRO A 14 12.90 -9.49 4.71
N GLN A 15 12.10 -10.43 4.24
CA GLN A 15 12.55 -11.76 3.82
C GLN A 15 12.91 -11.78 2.32
N PRO A 16 13.72 -12.75 1.85
CA PRO A 16 13.98 -12.92 0.43
C PRO A 16 12.67 -13.00 -0.38
N GLY A 17 12.58 -12.26 -1.48
CA GLY A 17 11.36 -12.20 -2.31
C GLY A 17 10.32 -11.17 -1.87
N GLN A 18 10.38 -10.64 -0.64
CA GLN A 18 9.49 -9.56 -0.21
C GLN A 18 9.81 -8.19 -0.85
N PRO A 19 11.10 -7.77 -0.98
CA PRO A 19 11.45 -6.53 -1.68
C PRO A 19 10.82 -6.39 -3.06
N GLU A 20 10.83 -7.47 -3.83
CA GLU A 20 10.26 -7.55 -5.18
C GLU A 20 8.75 -7.34 -5.18
N LYS A 21 8.03 -7.96 -4.23
CA LYS A 21 6.58 -7.76 -4.06
C LYS A 21 6.25 -6.32 -3.70
N TYR A 22 7.04 -5.70 -2.81
CA TYR A 22 6.84 -4.31 -2.44
C TYR A 22 7.06 -3.37 -3.63
N GLU A 23 8.05 -3.65 -4.47
CA GLU A 23 8.33 -2.86 -5.67
C GLU A 23 7.22 -2.99 -6.73
N GLU A 24 6.71 -4.20 -6.94
CA GLU A 24 5.60 -4.46 -7.85
C GLU A 24 4.32 -3.71 -7.41
N LEU A 25 3.99 -3.74 -6.11
CA LEU A 25 2.87 -2.98 -5.57
C LEU A 25 3.06 -1.47 -5.76
N ARG A 26 4.24 -0.93 -5.43
CA ARG A 26 4.53 0.51 -5.53
C ARG A 26 4.48 1.01 -6.96
N SER A 27 5.08 0.27 -7.89
CA SER A 27 5.08 0.63 -9.32
C SER A 27 3.66 0.63 -9.89
N SER A 28 2.88 -0.41 -9.61
CA SER A 28 1.48 -0.54 -10.07
C SER A 28 0.58 0.57 -9.51
N ALA A 29 0.68 0.87 -8.21
CA ALA A 29 -0.12 1.94 -7.61
C ALA A 29 0.29 3.32 -8.12
N LYS A 30 1.59 3.55 -8.36
CA LYS A 30 2.08 4.80 -8.96
C LYS A 30 1.51 5.00 -10.35
N GLU A 31 1.46 3.96 -11.18
CA GLU A 31 0.84 4.01 -12.50
C GLU A 31 -0.64 4.39 -12.41
N LEU A 32 -1.42 3.71 -11.56
CA LEU A 32 -2.83 4.02 -11.36
C LEU A 32 -3.04 5.44 -10.83
N ALA A 33 -2.19 5.93 -9.94
CA ALA A 33 -2.24 7.30 -9.43
C ALA A 33 -2.09 8.34 -10.56
N TYR A 34 -1.17 8.11 -11.50
CA TYR A 34 -1.04 8.96 -12.69
C TYR A 34 -2.26 8.90 -13.58
N ILE A 35 -2.84 7.71 -13.79
CA ILE A 35 -4.07 7.54 -14.56
C ILE A 35 -5.21 8.35 -13.91
N ILE A 36 -5.43 8.20 -12.61
CA ILE A 36 -6.43 8.97 -11.84
C ILE A 36 -6.20 10.48 -11.98
N LYS A 37 -4.94 10.92 -11.85
CA LYS A 37 -4.61 12.35 -11.96
C LYS A 37 -4.87 12.90 -13.36
N SER A 38 -4.65 12.09 -14.40
CA SER A 38 -4.80 12.48 -15.80
C SER A 38 -6.25 12.45 -16.30
N LEU A 39 -7.07 11.51 -15.83
CA LEU A 39 -8.42 11.28 -16.35
C LEU A 39 -9.51 11.94 -15.51
N CYS A 40 -9.30 12.14 -14.22
CA CYS A 40 -10.29 12.77 -13.35
C CYS A 40 -10.07 14.29 -13.28
N PRO A 41 -11.14 15.09 -13.17
CA PRO A 41 -11.02 16.51 -12.90
C PRO A 41 -10.42 16.73 -11.50
N ASP A 42 -9.84 17.92 -11.29
CA ASP A 42 -9.39 18.32 -9.96
C ASP A 42 -10.61 18.48 -9.04
N SER A 43 -10.81 17.51 -8.15
CA SER A 43 -12.02 17.40 -7.34
C SER A 43 -11.76 16.68 -6.03
N ARG A 44 -12.77 16.72 -5.14
CA ARG A 44 -12.77 15.96 -3.89
C ARG A 44 -12.66 14.45 -4.16
N GLU A 45 -13.35 13.95 -5.16
CA GLU A 45 -13.34 12.53 -5.56
C GLU A 45 -11.96 12.09 -6.04
N GLN A 46 -11.27 12.89 -6.86
CA GLN A 46 -9.90 12.60 -7.28
C GLN A 46 -8.96 12.54 -6.06
N SER A 47 -9.09 13.51 -5.15
CA SER A 47 -8.27 13.55 -3.93
C SER A 47 -8.50 12.32 -3.05
N LEU A 48 -9.77 11.94 -2.85
CA LEU A 48 -10.14 10.74 -2.10
C LEU A 48 -9.69 9.46 -2.79
N ALA A 49 -9.72 9.38 -4.13
CA ALA A 49 -9.25 8.22 -4.86
C ALA A 49 -7.75 8.01 -4.63
N LEU A 50 -6.94 9.07 -4.68
CA LEU A 50 -5.51 9.01 -4.39
C LEU A 50 -5.24 8.63 -2.92
N THR A 51 -5.93 9.25 -1.95
CA THR A 51 -5.78 8.89 -0.53
C THR A 51 -6.15 7.43 -0.25
N ASN A 52 -7.19 6.90 -0.90
CA ASN A 52 -7.59 5.50 -0.72
C ASN A 52 -6.61 4.53 -1.40
N LEU A 53 -6.03 4.91 -2.54
CA LEU A 53 -4.98 4.12 -3.17
C LEU A 53 -3.73 4.00 -2.29
N GLU A 54 -3.31 5.10 -1.66
CA GLU A 54 -2.21 5.10 -0.70
C GLU A 54 -2.51 4.21 0.52
N GLN A 55 -3.72 4.29 1.07
CA GLN A 55 -4.15 3.42 2.17
C GLN A 55 -4.19 1.94 1.76
N ALA A 56 -4.70 1.63 0.57
CA ALA A 56 -4.69 0.27 0.05
C ALA A 56 -3.26 -0.29 -0.01
N LEU A 57 -2.30 0.52 -0.48
CA LEU A 57 -0.90 0.14 -0.52
C LEU A 57 -0.29 -0.07 0.88
N MET A 58 -0.65 0.79 1.85
CA MET A 58 -0.23 0.62 3.25
C MET A 58 -0.66 -0.74 3.79
N TRP A 59 -1.92 -1.13 3.57
CA TRP A 59 -2.45 -2.40 4.02
C TRP A 59 -1.87 -3.60 3.26
N ALA A 60 -1.64 -3.47 1.96
CA ALA A 60 -0.99 -4.50 1.16
C ALA A 60 0.46 -4.76 1.61
N ASN A 61 1.23 -3.71 1.87
CA ASN A 61 2.59 -3.84 2.42
C ASN A 61 2.57 -4.45 3.82
N ALA A 62 1.61 -4.05 4.67
CA ALA A 62 1.45 -4.64 5.99
C ALA A 62 1.09 -6.14 5.91
N ALA A 63 0.31 -6.56 4.91
CA ALA A 63 0.00 -7.98 4.69
C ALA A 63 1.25 -8.77 4.32
N ILE A 64 2.14 -8.23 3.47
CA ILE A 64 3.43 -8.87 3.15
C ILE A 64 4.34 -8.91 4.39
N ALA A 65 4.37 -7.84 5.19
CA ALA A 65 5.26 -7.77 6.35
C ALA A 65 4.84 -8.73 7.47
N ARG A 66 3.54 -8.92 7.67
CA ARG A 66 2.98 -9.66 8.83
C ARG A 66 2.69 -11.14 8.57
N ASN A 67 2.97 -11.64 7.36
CA ASN A 67 2.72 -13.03 6.92
C ASN A 67 3.90 -13.57 6.10
#